data_AF-A0A1V3IY53-F1
#
_entry.id   AF-A0A1V3IY53-F1
#
_cell.length_a   1.000
_cell.length_b   1.000
_cell.length_c   1.000
_cell.angle_alpha   90.00
_cell.angle_beta   90.00
_cell.angle_gamma   90.00
#
_symmetry.space_group_name_H-M   'P 1'
#
loop_
_entity.id
_entity.type
_entity.pdbx_description
1 polymer ?
#
loop_
_entity_poly.entity_id
_entity_poly.type
_entity_poly.pdbx_seq_one_letter_code
_entity_poly.pdbx_strand_id
1 'polypeptide(L)'
;MARQRQTTQSEKDKKLNTPPSDSPKNDLPVQDNAQKKENDKPLDDVPKTNEKNDTPPLQPEGHVIEPIAYAVKLRSIHPQASYGRAGFRFTKSEETVINVTDIEPDKVILLAEDPWLELVPICEE
;
A
#
# COMPACT_ATOMS: atom_id res chain seq x y z
N MET A 1 8.29 24.31 -63.84
CA MET A 1 8.07 24.13 -62.39
C MET A 1 9.40 23.78 -61.75
N ALA A 2 9.80 24.57 -60.76
CA ALA A 2 11.09 24.50 -60.07
C ALA A 2 11.00 23.65 -58.80
N ARG A 3 12.05 22.89 -58.47
CA ARG A 3 12.87 23.09 -57.25
C ARG A 3 13.97 22.04 -57.12
N GLN A 4 15.20 22.56 -57.06
CA GLN A 4 16.45 21.92 -56.68
C GLN A 4 16.36 21.20 -55.32
N ARG A 5 17.04 20.06 -55.21
CA ARG A 5 17.52 19.53 -53.93
C ARG A 5 18.99 19.95 -53.80
N GLN A 6 19.26 20.86 -52.87
CA GLN A 6 20.60 21.31 -52.54
C GLN A 6 21.27 20.33 -51.58
N THR A 7 22.52 20.00 -51.89
CA THR A 7 23.53 19.40 -51.03
C THR A 7 23.97 20.41 -49.96
N THR A 8 24.16 19.98 -48.71
CA THR A 8 25.22 20.52 -47.83
C THR A 8 25.56 19.50 -46.73
N GLN A 9 26.78 18.97 -46.80
CA GLN A 9 27.55 18.55 -45.63
C GLN A 9 28.05 19.83 -44.93
N SER A 10 28.03 19.86 -43.60
CA SER A 10 29.05 20.57 -42.81
C SER A 10 29.12 20.00 -41.40
N GLU A 11 30.34 19.60 -41.10
CA GLU A 11 30.92 19.09 -39.87
C GLU A 11 31.11 20.20 -38.83
N LYS A 12 31.37 19.78 -37.59
CA LYS A 12 31.65 20.54 -36.35
C LYS A 12 30.43 21.12 -35.63
N ASP A 13 30.02 20.43 -34.57
CA ASP A 13 30.10 21.04 -33.25
C ASP A 13 30.33 20.01 -32.15
N LYS A 14 31.54 20.07 -31.62
CA LYS A 14 32.03 19.40 -30.42
C LYS A 14 31.60 20.26 -29.23
N LYS A 15 30.53 19.89 -28.54
CA LYS A 15 30.28 20.36 -27.16
C LYS A 15 29.87 19.22 -26.25
N LEU A 16 30.90 18.46 -25.86
CA LEU A 16 31.05 18.05 -24.47
C LEU A 16 30.96 19.32 -23.63
N ASN A 17 29.97 19.40 -22.71
CA ASN A 17 29.95 20.23 -21.50
C ASN A 17 28.55 20.09 -20.87
N THR A 18 28.26 18.92 -20.31
CA THR A 18 27.26 18.83 -19.25
C THR A 18 27.98 19.27 -17.97
N PRO A 19 27.65 20.42 -17.35
CA PRO A 19 28.11 20.68 -16.00
C PRO A 19 27.52 19.59 -15.08
N PRO A 20 28.30 18.98 -14.17
CA PRO A 20 27.71 18.16 -13.12
C PRO A 20 26.84 19.11 -12.28
N SER A 21 25.53 18.88 -12.29
CA SER A 21 24.61 19.59 -11.39
C SER A 21 24.87 19.07 -9.99
N ASP A 22 25.69 19.82 -9.26
CA ASP A 22 25.98 19.67 -7.83
C ASP A 22 24.64 19.60 -7.08
N SER A 23 24.31 18.41 -6.60
CA SER A 23 23.18 18.22 -5.68
C SER A 23 23.62 18.69 -4.31
N PRO A 24 22.81 19.50 -3.60
CA PRO A 24 23.19 20.07 -2.33
C PRO A 24 23.45 18.97 -1.29
N LYS A 25 24.64 19.03 -0.66
CA LYS A 25 24.95 18.34 0.60
C LYS A 25 23.93 18.76 1.65
N ASN A 26 23.00 17.86 1.97
CA ASN A 26 22.29 17.90 3.24
C ASN A 26 23.27 17.45 4.33
N ASP A 27 24.03 18.40 4.87
CA ASP A 27 24.70 18.26 6.15
C ASP A 27 23.62 18.16 7.24
N LEU A 28 23.25 16.94 7.64
CA LEU A 28 22.58 16.71 8.92
C LEU A 28 23.65 16.76 10.03
N PRO A 29 23.56 17.65 11.02
CA PRO A 29 24.36 17.51 12.22
C PRO A 29 23.62 16.64 13.25
N VAL A 30 24.33 15.60 13.68
CA VAL A 30 24.38 15.07 15.06
C VAL A 30 23.12 14.36 15.59
N GLN A 31 23.21 13.05 15.74
CA GLN A 31 22.82 12.39 16.99
C GLN A 31 23.92 11.42 17.41
N ASP A 32 24.75 11.90 18.32
CA ASP A 32 25.76 11.14 19.05
C ASP A 32 25.08 10.18 20.05
N ASN A 33 25.67 9.01 20.11
CA ASN A 33 25.23 7.85 20.86
C ASN A 33 25.54 8.01 22.35
N ALA A 34 24.52 8.33 23.17
CA ALA A 34 24.63 8.27 24.62
C ALA A 34 24.01 6.98 25.18
N GLN A 35 24.82 5.93 25.24
CA GLN A 35 24.62 4.80 26.15
C GLN A 35 24.86 5.26 27.60
N LYS A 36 23.85 5.18 28.47
CA LYS A 36 24.04 5.02 29.92
C LYS A 36 23.02 4.01 30.47
N LYS A 37 23.56 2.89 30.95
CA LYS A 37 22.94 1.92 31.86
C LYS A 37 22.82 2.55 33.26
N GLU A 38 21.77 2.21 34.00
CA GLU A 38 21.68 2.02 35.47
C GLU A 38 20.24 1.57 35.77
N ASN A 39 19.90 0.30 36.04
CA ASN A 39 20.11 -0.61 37.18
C ASN A 39 19.20 -0.39 38.41
N ASP A 40 18.60 -1.50 38.87
CA ASP A 40 17.92 -1.78 40.16
C ASP A 40 16.56 -1.07 40.45
N LYS A 41 15.51 -1.67 41.02
CA LYS A 41 15.23 -2.96 41.68
C LYS A 41 13.68 -3.16 41.79
N PRO A 42 13.20 -4.35 42.19
CA PRO A 42 11.82 -4.82 42.06
C PRO A 42 10.99 -4.61 43.34
N LEU A 43 9.67 -4.52 43.17
CA LEU A 43 8.61 -5.17 43.95
C LEU A 43 7.30 -4.50 43.50
N ASP A 44 6.32 -5.25 43.03
CA ASP A 44 5.13 -5.48 43.85
C ASP A 44 4.34 -6.67 43.32
N ASP A 45 3.78 -7.37 44.29
CA ASP A 45 3.17 -8.69 44.23
C ASP A 45 1.66 -8.55 43.89
N VAL A 46 1.01 -9.70 43.66
CA VAL A 46 -0.46 -9.91 43.71
C VAL A 46 -1.28 -9.59 42.44
N PRO A 47 -2.25 -10.44 42.03
CA PRO A 47 -2.29 -11.91 42.04
C PRO A 47 -2.57 -12.50 40.64
N LYS A 48 -2.17 -13.76 40.44
CA LYS A 48 -2.71 -14.61 39.37
C LYS A 48 -4.20 -14.89 39.65
N THR A 49 -5.10 -14.20 38.96
CA THR A 49 -6.47 -14.67 38.80
C THR A 49 -6.48 -15.74 37.72
N ASN A 50 -6.34 -16.96 38.17
CA ASN A 50 -6.59 -18.21 37.47
C ASN A 50 -8.10 -18.43 37.30
N GLU A 51 -8.74 -17.63 36.44
CA GLU A 51 -10.10 -17.93 36.00
C GLU A 51 -10.02 -18.96 34.86
N LYS A 52 -10.07 -20.24 35.22
CA LYS A 52 -10.41 -21.31 34.28
C LYS A 52 -11.85 -21.11 33.85
N ASN A 53 -12.07 -20.28 32.83
CA ASN A 53 -13.31 -20.31 32.07
C ASN A 53 -13.32 -21.60 31.26
N ASP A 54 -13.80 -22.68 31.90
CA ASP A 54 -14.29 -23.89 31.25
C ASP A 54 -15.64 -23.57 30.60
N THR A 55 -15.64 -22.58 29.71
CA THR A 55 -16.77 -22.34 28.82
C THR A 55 -16.49 -23.19 27.59
N PRO A 56 -17.28 -24.24 27.29
CA PRO A 56 -17.15 -24.92 26.02
C PRO A 56 -17.27 -23.83 24.93
N PRO A 57 -16.33 -23.76 23.96
CA PRO A 57 -16.44 -22.79 22.90
C PRO A 57 -17.82 -23.00 22.29
N LEU A 58 -18.67 -21.98 22.42
CA LEU A 58 -19.98 -21.94 21.80
C LEU A 58 -19.70 -22.08 20.32
N GLN A 59 -19.72 -23.32 19.81
CA GLN A 59 -19.55 -23.58 18.38
C GLN A 59 -20.69 -22.81 17.74
N PRO A 60 -20.41 -21.72 17.01
CA PRO A 60 -21.48 -21.13 16.25
C PRO A 60 -21.81 -22.19 15.20
N GLU A 61 -22.90 -22.94 15.40
CA GLU A 61 -23.62 -23.61 14.33
C GLU A 61 -24.32 -22.53 13.46
N GLY A 62 -23.55 -21.50 13.09
CA GLY A 62 -23.86 -20.58 12.04
C GLY A 62 -23.06 -21.06 10.86
N HIS A 63 -23.75 -21.47 9.80
CA HIS A 63 -23.12 -21.71 8.52
C HIS A 63 -22.30 -20.45 8.19
N VAL A 64 -20.98 -20.55 8.23
CA VAL A 64 -20.09 -19.45 7.87
C VAL A 64 -20.21 -19.31 6.37
N ILE A 65 -21.05 -18.37 5.92
CA ILE A 65 -21.18 -18.07 4.51
C ILE A 65 -19.93 -17.30 4.11
N GLU A 66 -18.98 -18.00 3.51
CA GLU A 66 -17.78 -17.39 2.94
C GLU A 66 -18.16 -16.59 1.68
N PRO A 67 -17.55 -15.41 1.46
CA PRO A 67 -17.77 -14.67 0.24
C PRO A 67 -17.21 -15.42 -0.97
N ILE A 68 -17.91 -15.36 -2.10
CA ILE A 68 -17.44 -15.84 -3.40
C ILE A 68 -16.66 -14.80 -4.19
N ALA A 69 -16.92 -13.52 -3.90
CA ALA A 69 -16.21 -12.41 -4.53
C ALA A 69 -16.22 -11.17 -3.63
N TYR A 70 -15.42 -10.18 -3.99
CA TYR A 70 -15.40 -8.87 -3.39
C TYR A 70 -15.69 -7.82 -4.46
N ALA A 71 -16.75 -7.04 -4.26
CA ALA A 71 -16.96 -5.81 -5.01
C ALA A 71 -16.13 -4.70 -4.35
N VAL A 72 -15.25 -4.07 -5.14
CA VAL A 72 -14.39 -2.99 -4.67
C VAL A 72 -14.65 -1.74 -5.49
N LYS A 73 -14.99 -0.64 -4.82
CA LYS A 73 -15.29 0.63 -5.44
C LYS A 73 -14.33 1.72 -4.97
N LEU A 74 -13.91 2.58 -5.89
CA LEU A 74 -13.13 3.78 -5.55
C LEU A 74 -14.06 4.84 -4.97
N ARG A 75 -13.81 5.23 -3.72
CA ARG A 75 -14.59 6.27 -3.04
C ARG A 75 -14.44 7.61 -3.75
N SER A 76 -15.50 8.42 -3.69
CA SER A 76 -15.54 9.73 -4.35
C SER A 76 -14.50 10.73 -3.81
N ILE A 77 -14.04 10.55 -2.57
CA ILE A 77 -13.04 11.38 -1.90
C ILE A 77 -11.64 11.28 -2.52
N HIS A 78 -11.37 10.24 -3.31
CA HIS A 78 -10.08 10.10 -3.98
C HIS A 78 -9.88 11.24 -5.00
N PRO A 79 -8.73 11.93 -5.05
CA PRO A 79 -8.55 13.06 -5.96
C PRO A 79 -8.58 12.65 -7.44
N GLN A 80 -8.14 11.43 -7.77
CA GLN A 80 -8.07 10.94 -9.15
C GLN A 80 -9.27 10.07 -9.52
N ALA A 81 -9.58 10.00 -10.81
CA ALA A 81 -10.65 9.15 -11.36
C ALA A 81 -10.34 7.64 -11.30
N SER A 82 -9.06 7.28 -11.21
CA SER A 82 -8.61 5.89 -11.03
C SER A 82 -7.58 5.78 -9.93
N TYR A 83 -7.53 4.60 -9.29
CA TYR A 83 -6.58 4.27 -8.24
C TYR A 83 -6.14 2.82 -8.40
N GLY A 84 -4.86 2.55 -8.20
CA GLY A 84 -4.29 1.20 -8.32
C GLY A 84 -3.83 0.68 -6.97
N ARG A 85 -4.32 -0.50 -6.56
CA ARG A 85 -3.93 -1.13 -5.29
C ARG A 85 -4.02 -2.65 -5.41
N ALA A 86 -3.11 -3.35 -4.75
CA ALA A 86 -3.06 -4.82 -4.71
C ALA A 86 -3.05 -5.51 -6.10
N GLY A 87 -2.55 -4.84 -7.15
CA GLY A 87 -2.52 -5.37 -8.52
C GLY A 87 -3.77 -5.06 -9.34
N PHE A 88 -4.81 -4.47 -8.74
CA PHE A 88 -6.06 -4.09 -9.40
C PHE A 88 -6.12 -2.58 -9.64
N ARG A 89 -6.98 -2.16 -10.58
CA ARG A 89 -7.25 -0.76 -10.89
C ARG A 89 -8.74 -0.47 -10.73
N PHE A 90 -9.06 0.41 -9.80
CA PHE A 90 -10.41 0.81 -9.46
C PHE A 90 -10.73 2.16 -10.08
N THR A 91 -11.98 2.36 -10.47
CA THR A 91 -12.47 3.65 -10.99
C THR A 91 -13.66 4.13 -10.17
N LYS A 92 -13.98 5.42 -10.27
CA LYS A 92 -15.17 5.97 -9.60
C LYS A 92 -16.47 5.58 -10.29
N SER A 93 -16.40 5.21 -11.57
CA SER A 93 -17.56 4.95 -12.41
C SER A 93 -18.19 3.60 -12.10
N GLU A 94 -17.35 2.58 -11.90
CA GLU A 94 -17.77 1.19 -11.79
C GLU A 94 -17.06 0.51 -10.62
N GLU A 95 -17.75 -0.41 -9.97
CA GLU A 95 -17.15 -1.33 -9.00
C GLU A 95 -16.43 -2.46 -9.73
N THR A 96 -15.28 -2.86 -9.20
CA THR A 96 -14.51 -3.99 -9.72
C THR A 96 -14.80 -5.21 -8.87
N VAL A 97 -15.38 -6.24 -9.48
CA VAL A 97 -15.64 -7.53 -8.83
C VAL A 97 -14.40 -8.39 -8.95
N ILE A 98 -13.90 -8.88 -7.83
CA ILE A 98 -12.72 -9.73 -7.74
C ILE A 98 -13.15 -11.04 -7.08
N ASN A 99 -13.02 -12.17 -7.77
CA ASN A 99 -13.34 -13.48 -7.18
C ASN A 99 -12.35 -13.81 -6.07
N VAL A 100 -12.78 -14.55 -5.05
CA VAL A 100 -11.89 -14.99 -3.96
C VAL A 100 -10.74 -15.88 -4.44
N THR A 101 -10.89 -16.52 -5.60
CA THR A 101 -9.82 -17.31 -6.24
C THR A 101 -8.74 -16.45 -6.89
N ASP A 102 -9.06 -15.20 -7.22
CA ASP A 102 -8.19 -14.31 -8.00
C ASP A 102 -7.41 -13.32 -7.11
N ILE A 103 -7.64 -13.36 -5.79
CA ILE A 103 -7.03 -12.46 -4.82
C ILE A 103 -6.55 -13.23 -3.59
N GLU A 104 -5.31 -12.94 -3.17
CA GLU A 104 -4.78 -13.53 -1.94
C GLU A 104 -5.45 -12.86 -0.71
N PRO A 105 -5.67 -13.60 0.40
CA PRO A 105 -6.28 -13.07 1.61
C PRO A 105 -5.59 -11.80 2.14
N ASP A 106 -4.26 -11.74 2.09
CA ASP A 106 -3.48 -10.57 2.51
C ASP A 106 -3.81 -9.33 1.68
N LYS A 107 -4.11 -9.50 0.39
CA LYS A 107 -4.52 -8.40 -0.49
C LYS A 107 -5.93 -7.93 -0.17
N VAL A 108 -6.82 -8.82 0.21
CA VAL A 108 -8.17 -8.46 0.68
C VAL A 108 -8.08 -7.54 1.89
N ILE A 109 -7.23 -7.88 2.86
CA ILE A 109 -6.98 -7.05 4.06
C ILE A 109 -6.48 -5.66 3.64
N LEU A 110 -5.49 -5.59 2.73
CA LEU A 110 -4.97 -4.31 2.23
C LEU A 110 -6.02 -3.45 1.53
N LEU A 111 -6.99 -4.06 0.86
CA LEU A 111 -8.09 -3.33 0.20
C LEU A 111 -9.15 -2.89 1.22
N ALA A 112 -9.40 -3.69 2.25
CA ALA A 112 -10.36 -3.38 3.31
C ALA A 112 -9.88 -2.24 4.23
N GLU A 113 -8.58 -2.16 4.48
CA GLU A 113 -7.95 -1.10 5.28
C GLU A 113 -7.72 0.21 4.50
N ASP A 114 -7.87 0.19 3.17
CA ASP A 114 -7.57 1.36 2.34
C ASP A 114 -8.68 2.42 2.46
N PRO A 115 -8.36 3.65 2.90
CA PRO A 115 -9.35 4.70 3.13
C PRO A 115 -9.98 5.22 1.84
N TRP A 116 -9.40 4.94 0.67
CA TRP A 116 -9.91 5.35 -0.62
C TRP A 116 -10.80 4.30 -1.26
N LEU A 117 -10.81 3.08 -0.74
CA LEU A 117 -11.61 1.98 -1.29
C LEU A 117 -12.78 1.64 -0.38
N GLU A 118 -13.81 1.08 -0.99
CA GLU A 118 -14.95 0.48 -0.32
C GLU A 118 -15.02 -0.97 -0.81
N LEU A 119 -14.82 -1.91 0.11
CA LEU A 119 -14.83 -3.34 -0.15
C LEU A 119 -16.10 -3.93 0.43
N VAL A 120 -16.86 -4.63 -0.41
CA VAL A 120 -18.12 -5.28 -0.07
C VAL A 120 -18.00 -6.77 -0.43
N PRO A 121 -18.11 -7.69 0.55
CA PRO A 121 -18.16 -9.13 0.27
C PRO A 121 -19.46 -9.50 -0.43
N ILE A 122 -19.37 -10.36 -1.46
CA ILE A 122 -20.51 -10.96 -2.18
C ILE A 122 -20.58 -12.43 -1.77
N CYS A 123 -21.73 -12.85 -1.25
CA CYS A 123 -22.00 -14.23 -0.84
C CYS A 123 -22.94 -14.92 -1.85
N GLU A 124 -22.90 -16.26 -1.92
CA GLU A 124 -23.91 -17.05 -2.63
C GLU A 124 -25.27 -16.93 -1.92
N GLU A 125 -26.34 -16.81 -2.71
CA GLU A 125 -27.74 -16.71 -2.25
C GLU A 125 -28.33 -18.08 -1.88
#